data_AF-A0A1U7H780-F1
#
_entry.id   AF-A0A1U7H780-F1
#
_cell.length_a   1.000
_cell.length_b   1.000
_cell.length_c   1.000
_cell.angle_alpha   90.00
_cell.angle_beta   90.00
_cell.angle_gamma   90.00
#
_symmetry.space_group_name_H-M   'P 1'
#
loop_
_entity.id
_entity.type
_entity.pdbx_description
1 polymer ?
#
loop_
_entity_poly.entity_id
_entity_poly.type
_entity_poly.pdbx_seq_one_letter_code
_entity_poly.pdbx_strand_id
1 'polypeptide(L)'
;MLHVTKTTIIKPAESMPKKLAKKLLGEILQEAGLVSAAQIQIALQDQSIYDDMRIGEILALRGWLKQETADFFAERFPALVKQPNKKPLGVYLKEAALLDDHQIKILLAEQQKNPTPRIRFGKLVVLKGWLKQDTVDFFLDNLAARAEQDKVYISQTVLKTLTNHPFPNK
;
A
#
# COMPACT_ATOMS: atom_id res chain seq x y z
N MET A 1 -31.73 15.09 40.03
CA MET A 1 -31.71 15.47 38.61
C MET A 1 -30.30 15.27 38.09
N LEU A 2 -30.09 14.19 37.33
CA LEU A 2 -28.78 13.80 36.79
C LEU A 2 -28.57 14.50 35.45
N HIS A 3 -27.44 15.20 35.31
CA HIS A 3 -26.96 15.70 34.02
C HIS A 3 -25.59 15.10 33.73
N VAL A 4 -25.49 14.57 32.50
CA VAL A 4 -24.33 14.52 31.59
C VAL A 4 -23.12 13.66 32.00
N THR A 5 -22.42 12.91 31.15
CA THR A 5 -22.35 12.75 29.68
C THR A 5 -21.81 11.34 29.38
N LYS A 6 -22.27 10.73 28.28
CA LYS A 6 -21.73 9.47 27.75
C LYS A 6 -20.35 9.74 27.16
N THR A 7 -19.29 9.40 27.90
CA THR A 7 -17.91 9.42 27.39
C THR A 7 -17.76 8.32 26.33
N THR A 8 -17.83 8.71 25.07
CA THR A 8 -17.41 7.88 23.94
C THR A 8 -15.91 7.61 24.09
N ILE A 9 -15.56 6.34 24.31
CA ILE A 9 -14.18 5.85 24.30
C ILE A 9 -13.65 5.99 22.86
N ILE A 10 -12.95 7.08 22.61
CA ILE A 10 -12.02 7.21 21.48
C ILE A 10 -10.87 6.24 21.76
N LYS A 11 -10.76 5.18 20.93
CA LYS A 11 -9.57 4.32 20.90
C LYS A 11 -8.33 5.21 20.73
N PRO A 12 -7.30 5.07 21.59
CA PRO A 12 -6.08 5.82 21.40
C PRO A 12 -5.42 5.35 20.10
N ALA A 13 -4.95 6.32 19.30
CA ALA A 13 -4.06 6.09 18.18
C ALA A 13 -2.76 5.48 18.71
N GLU A 14 -2.74 4.16 18.86
CA GLU A 14 -1.60 3.42 19.35
C GLU A 14 -0.57 3.31 18.22
N SER A 15 0.37 4.25 18.26
CA SER A 15 1.63 4.38 17.51
C SER A 15 2.07 3.20 16.62
N MET A 16 1.63 3.23 15.35
CA MET A 16 2.11 2.34 14.27
C MET A 16 3.63 2.40 13.93
N PRO A 17 4.42 3.48 14.12
CA PRO A 17 5.83 3.46 13.72
C PRO A 17 6.69 2.42 14.46
N LYS A 18 6.21 1.87 15.59
CA LYS A 18 6.92 0.82 16.34
C LYS A 18 6.77 -0.59 15.74
N LYS A 19 5.70 -0.90 15.00
CA LYS A 19 5.40 -2.28 14.58
C LYS A 19 6.26 -2.76 13.41
N LEU A 20 6.68 -1.86 12.52
CA LEU A 20 7.53 -2.20 11.36
C LEU A 20 9.02 -2.33 11.70
N ALA A 21 9.49 -1.71 12.78
CA ALA A 21 10.90 -1.74 13.16
C ALA A 21 11.43 -3.13 13.58
N LYS A 22 10.53 -4.12 13.74
CA LYS A 22 10.87 -5.48 14.14
C LYS A 22 10.54 -6.55 13.09
N LYS A 23 9.93 -6.17 11.95
CA LYS A 23 9.49 -7.14 10.95
C LYS A 23 10.65 -7.57 10.06
N LEU A 24 10.66 -8.85 9.72
CA LEU A 24 11.59 -9.42 8.74
C LEU A 24 11.18 -9.01 7.32
N LEU A 25 12.13 -8.98 6.40
CA LEU A 25 11.89 -8.59 5.00
C LEU A 25 10.74 -9.40 4.36
N GLY A 26 10.72 -10.72 4.58
CA GLY A 26 9.68 -11.60 4.06
C GLY A 26 8.27 -11.21 4.55
N GLU A 27 8.13 -10.87 5.83
CA GLU A 27 6.83 -10.44 6.40
C GLU A 27 6.35 -9.14 5.78
N ILE A 28 7.25 -8.17 5.58
CA ILE A 28 6.92 -6.88 4.97
C ILE A 28 6.47 -7.09 3.51
N LEU A 29 7.20 -7.89 2.75
CA LEU A 29 6.85 -8.19 1.35
C LEU A 29 5.53 -8.97 1.23
N GLN A 30 5.24 -9.85 2.19
CA GLN A 30 3.97 -10.57 2.27
C GLN A 30 2.80 -9.63 2.53
N GLU A 31 2.94 -8.74 3.52
CA GLU A 31 1.92 -7.76 3.86
C GLU A 31 1.67 -6.76 2.72
N ALA A 32 2.70 -6.45 1.94
CA ALA A 32 2.57 -5.66 0.72
C ALA A 32 1.90 -6.42 -0.45
N GLY A 33 1.56 -7.70 -0.28
CA GLY A 33 0.95 -8.53 -1.32
C GLY A 33 1.87 -8.84 -2.50
N LEU A 34 3.18 -8.59 -2.34
CA LEU A 34 4.20 -8.76 -3.37
C LEU A 34 4.68 -10.21 -3.48
N VAL A 35 4.64 -10.93 -2.36
CA VAL A 35 4.95 -12.37 -2.29
C VAL A 35 3.93 -13.09 -1.41
N SER A 36 3.74 -14.37 -1.65
CA SER A 36 2.88 -15.25 -0.85
C SER A 36 3.67 -15.96 0.26
N ALA A 37 2.95 -16.46 1.27
CA ALA A 37 3.54 -17.31 2.32
C ALA A 37 4.30 -18.51 1.74
N ALA A 38 3.73 -19.15 0.71
CA ALA A 38 4.35 -20.30 0.05
C ALA A 38 5.67 -19.92 -0.64
N GLN A 39 5.71 -18.77 -1.32
CA GLN A 39 6.95 -18.27 -1.93
C GLN A 39 8.02 -17.96 -0.87
N ILE A 40 7.63 -17.40 0.28
CA ILE A 40 8.55 -17.17 1.39
C ILE A 40 9.10 -18.48 1.93
N GLN A 41 8.25 -19.50 2.14
CA GLN A 41 8.70 -20.81 2.63
C GLN A 41 9.70 -21.46 1.68
N ILE A 42 9.45 -21.41 0.37
CA ILE A 42 10.37 -21.95 -0.62
C ILE A 42 11.68 -21.15 -0.63
N ALA A 43 11.62 -19.81 -0.57
CA ALA A 43 12.82 -18.99 -0.53
C ALA A 43 13.67 -19.23 0.73
N LEU A 44 13.04 -19.48 1.88
CA LEU A 44 13.73 -19.88 3.12
C LEU A 44 14.37 -21.26 2.99
N GLN A 45 13.72 -22.20 2.30
CA GLN A 45 14.30 -23.51 2.01
C GLN A 45 15.56 -23.38 1.14
N ASP A 46 15.52 -22.55 0.09
CA ASP A 46 16.72 -22.32 -0.72
C ASP A 46 17.82 -21.61 0.06
N GLN A 47 17.44 -20.67 0.92
CA GLN A 47 18.39 -19.96 1.78
C GLN A 47 19.15 -20.92 2.70
N SER A 48 18.50 -22.00 3.16
CA SER A 48 19.16 -23.04 3.97
C SER A 48 20.14 -23.93 3.19
N ILE A 49 20.10 -23.87 1.85
CA ILE A 49 21.01 -24.59 0.95
C ILE A 49 22.16 -23.68 0.51
N TYR A 50 21.88 -22.37 0.36
CA TYR A 50 22.82 -21.35 -0.08
C TYR A 50 23.02 -20.30 1.02
N ASP A 51 23.91 -20.60 1.98
CA ASP A 51 24.08 -19.84 3.23
C ASP A 51 24.38 -18.34 3.05
N ASP A 52 24.94 -17.94 1.90
CA ASP A 52 25.32 -16.55 1.63
C ASP A 52 24.22 -15.70 0.96
N MET A 53 23.11 -16.32 0.52
CA MET A 53 22.07 -15.60 -0.22
C MET A 53 21.02 -14.98 0.71
N ARG A 54 20.65 -13.72 0.45
CA ARG A 54 19.56 -13.05 1.15
C ARG A 54 18.22 -13.45 0.56
N ILE A 55 17.18 -13.53 1.40
CA ILE A 55 15.82 -13.87 0.95
C ILE A 55 15.34 -13.00 -0.22
N GLY A 56 15.67 -11.71 -0.24
CA GLY A 56 15.33 -10.80 -1.33
C GLY A 56 15.96 -11.20 -2.67
N GLU A 57 17.22 -11.61 -2.65
CA GLU A 57 17.96 -12.08 -3.84
C GLU A 57 17.40 -13.41 -4.34
N ILE A 58 17.03 -14.31 -3.43
CA ILE A 58 16.40 -15.60 -3.79
C ILE A 58 15.04 -15.38 -4.46
N LEU A 59 14.20 -14.50 -3.87
CA LEU A 59 12.90 -14.14 -4.46
C LEU A 59 13.07 -13.53 -5.86
N ALA A 60 14.12 -12.74 -6.07
CA ALA A 60 14.45 -12.15 -7.36
C ALA A 60 14.99 -13.17 -8.37
N LEU A 61 15.91 -14.04 -7.94
CA LEU A 61 16.48 -15.11 -8.75
C LEU A 61 15.39 -16.07 -9.27
N ARG A 62 14.36 -16.31 -8.47
CA ARG A 62 13.18 -17.11 -8.86
C ARG A 62 12.19 -16.37 -9.76
N GLY A 63 12.38 -15.08 -10.01
CA GLY A 63 11.49 -14.27 -10.82
C GLY A 63 10.15 -13.91 -10.16
N TRP A 64 10.03 -14.05 -8.84
CA TRP A 64 8.80 -13.69 -8.12
C TRP A 64 8.72 -12.22 -7.76
N LEU A 65 9.87 -11.56 -7.68
CA LEU A 65 10.00 -10.14 -7.38
C LEU A 65 11.13 -9.57 -8.24
N LYS A 66 11.13 -8.26 -8.53
CA LYS A 66 12.31 -7.62 -9.09
C LYS A 66 13.37 -7.41 -8.01
N GLN A 67 14.65 -7.50 -8.36
CA GLN A 67 15.74 -7.22 -7.42
C GLN A 67 15.61 -5.82 -6.83
N GLU A 68 15.31 -4.82 -7.66
CA GLU A 68 15.17 -3.42 -7.25
C GLU A 68 14.01 -3.23 -6.26
N THR A 69 12.94 -4.03 -6.40
CA THR A 69 11.85 -4.03 -5.43
C THR A 69 12.31 -4.65 -4.10
N ALA A 70 13.03 -5.78 -4.15
CA ALA A 70 13.59 -6.39 -2.93
C ALA A 70 14.52 -5.42 -2.19
N ASP A 71 15.43 -4.77 -2.91
CA ASP A 71 16.39 -3.81 -2.37
C ASP A 71 15.70 -2.58 -1.78
N PHE A 72 14.67 -2.05 -2.45
CA PHE A 72 13.87 -0.94 -1.91
C PHE A 72 13.27 -1.29 -0.54
N PHE A 73 12.68 -2.48 -0.41
CA PHE A 73 12.06 -2.91 0.85
C PHE A 73 13.08 -3.24 1.95
N ALA A 74 14.24 -3.77 1.58
CA ALA A 74 15.30 -4.09 2.52
C ALA A 74 16.01 -2.83 3.05
N GLU A 75 16.32 -1.88 2.17
CA GLU A 75 17.25 -0.80 2.47
C GLU A 75 16.57 0.55 2.69
N ARG A 76 15.59 0.89 1.85
CA ARG A 76 14.99 2.23 1.84
C ARG A 76 13.72 2.32 2.67
N PHE A 77 12.83 1.35 2.52
CA PHE A 77 11.52 1.33 3.16
C PHE A 77 11.58 1.54 4.69
N PRO A 78 12.47 0.89 5.46
CA PRO A 78 12.51 1.05 6.92
C PRO A 78 12.81 2.49 7.37
N ALA A 79 13.61 3.23 6.60
CA ALA A 79 13.89 4.64 6.85
C ALA A 79 12.72 5.53 6.46
N LEU A 80 12.10 5.29 5.30
CA LEU A 80 10.97 6.07 4.78
C LEU A 80 9.75 6.04 5.69
N VAL A 81 9.48 4.91 6.35
CA VAL A 81 8.37 4.80 7.32
C VAL A 81 8.53 5.76 8.49
N LYS A 82 9.77 6.02 8.93
CA LYS A 82 10.08 6.90 10.07
C LYS A 82 10.10 8.38 9.70
N GLN A 83 10.16 8.72 8.42
CA GLN A 83 10.21 10.12 7.97
C GLN A 83 8.85 10.81 8.18
N PRO A 84 8.81 12.02 8.74
CA PRO A 84 7.56 12.75 8.97
C PRO A 84 6.95 13.30 7.66
N ASN A 85 7.81 13.69 6.71
CA ASN A 85 7.39 14.28 5.45
C ASN A 85 7.24 13.20 4.38
N LYS A 86 6.00 12.81 4.13
CA LYS A 86 5.65 11.80 3.13
C LYS A 86 5.54 12.42 1.73
N LYS A 87 6.02 11.68 0.73
CA LYS A 87 5.90 12.02 -0.70
C LYS A 87 4.56 11.51 -1.27
N PRO A 88 4.16 11.95 -2.48
CA PRO A 88 3.02 11.35 -3.19
C PRO A 88 3.22 9.86 -3.48
N LEU A 89 2.14 9.07 -3.45
CA LEU A 89 2.17 7.61 -3.66
C LEU A 89 2.98 7.18 -4.90
N GLY A 90 2.78 7.87 -6.03
CA GLY A 90 3.45 7.53 -7.29
C GLY A 90 4.99 7.56 -7.20
N VAL A 91 5.57 8.40 -6.33
CA VAL A 91 7.02 8.44 -6.12
C VAL A 91 7.52 7.16 -5.46
N TYR A 92 6.81 6.67 -4.45
CA TYR A 92 7.20 5.44 -3.76
C TYR A 92 7.02 4.20 -4.63
N LEU A 93 5.93 4.13 -5.40
CA LEU A 93 5.71 3.03 -6.34
C LEU A 93 6.79 3.01 -7.45
N LYS A 94 7.28 4.18 -7.87
CA LYS A 94 8.44 4.28 -8.77
C LYS A 94 9.72 3.80 -8.12
N GLU A 95 10.04 4.33 -6.94
CA GLU A 95 11.27 3.99 -6.21
C GLU A 95 11.34 2.50 -5.87
N ALA A 96 10.19 1.83 -5.71
CA ALA A 96 10.08 0.39 -5.51
C ALA A 96 10.08 -0.44 -6.82
N ALA A 97 10.30 0.18 -7.98
CA ALA A 97 10.24 -0.45 -9.31
C ALA A 97 8.90 -1.15 -9.65
N LEU A 98 7.82 -0.75 -8.96
CA LEU A 98 6.45 -1.24 -9.18
C LEU A 98 5.73 -0.49 -10.29
N LEU A 99 6.11 0.77 -10.52
CA LEU A 99 5.68 1.56 -11.67
C LEU A 99 6.88 2.26 -12.32
N ASP A 100 6.83 2.47 -13.63
CA ASP A 100 7.81 3.30 -14.33
C ASP A 100 7.29 4.72 -14.64
N ASP A 101 8.17 5.57 -15.18
CA ASP A 101 7.83 6.95 -15.55
C ASP A 101 6.72 7.03 -16.60
N HIS A 102 6.65 6.07 -17.51
CA HIS A 102 5.64 6.04 -18.57
C HIS A 102 4.26 5.72 -18.00
N GLN A 103 4.15 4.70 -17.15
CA GLN A 103 2.95 4.35 -16.40
C GLN A 103 2.47 5.51 -15.53
N ILE A 104 3.38 6.20 -14.83
CA ILE A 104 3.04 7.37 -14.02
C ILE A 104 2.48 8.50 -14.90
N LYS A 105 3.11 8.80 -16.04
CA LYS A 105 2.62 9.82 -16.98
C LYS A 105 1.21 9.50 -17.48
N ILE A 106 0.93 8.23 -17.82
CA ILE A 106 -0.41 7.79 -18.23
C ILE A 106 -1.43 8.08 -17.11
N LEU A 107 -1.14 7.68 -15.88
CA LEU A 107 -2.04 7.85 -14.74
C LEU A 107 -2.31 9.33 -14.45
N LEU A 108 -1.29 10.17 -14.51
CA LEU A 108 -1.44 11.61 -14.30
C LEU A 108 -2.27 12.27 -15.40
N ALA A 109 -2.06 11.89 -16.66
CA ALA A 109 -2.86 12.38 -17.77
C ALA A 109 -4.34 11.98 -17.64
N GLU A 110 -4.62 10.74 -17.24
CA GLU A 110 -5.99 10.26 -17.01
C GLU A 110 -6.68 10.96 -15.83
N GLN A 111 -5.93 11.23 -14.76
CA GLN A 111 -6.42 11.98 -13.61
C GLN A 111 -6.76 13.44 -13.95
N GLN A 112 -6.09 14.03 -14.94
CA GLN A 112 -6.38 15.39 -15.43
C GLN A 112 -7.60 15.44 -16.34
N LYS A 113 -7.83 14.40 -17.17
CA LYS A 113 -8.98 14.31 -18.09
C LYS A 113 -10.32 14.17 -17.37
N ASN A 114 -10.33 13.63 -16.15
CA ASN A 114 -11.53 13.43 -15.34
C ASN A 114 -11.46 14.28 -14.05
N PRO A 115 -11.61 15.60 -14.13
CA PRO A 115 -11.39 16.48 -12.99
C PRO A 115 -12.47 16.36 -11.90
N THR A 116 -13.69 15.92 -12.23
CA THR A 116 -14.81 15.91 -11.27
C THR A 116 -15.73 14.67 -11.44
N PRO A 117 -15.82 13.77 -10.45
CA PRO A 117 -14.91 13.63 -9.32
C PRO A 117 -13.55 13.09 -9.79
N ARG A 118 -12.46 13.71 -9.33
CA ARG A 118 -11.09 13.23 -9.59
C ARG A 118 -10.91 11.80 -9.07
N ILE A 119 -10.63 10.86 -9.97
CA ILE A 119 -10.25 9.49 -9.61
C ILE A 119 -8.86 9.54 -8.94
N ARG A 120 -8.67 8.85 -7.81
CA ARG A 120 -7.38 8.84 -7.10
C ARG A 120 -6.34 8.02 -7.85
N PHE A 121 -5.09 8.47 -7.80
CA PHE A 121 -3.94 7.77 -8.40
C PHE A 121 -3.92 6.27 -8.05
N GLY A 122 -3.96 5.90 -6.77
CA GLY A 122 -3.96 4.50 -6.35
C GLY A 122 -5.11 3.68 -6.94
N LYS A 123 -6.32 4.26 -7.05
CA LYS A 123 -7.47 3.60 -7.68
C LYS A 123 -7.24 3.36 -9.17
N LEU A 124 -6.61 4.31 -9.88
CA LEU A 124 -6.27 4.13 -11.29
C LEU A 124 -5.28 2.99 -11.49
N VAL A 125 -4.26 2.88 -10.62
CA VAL A 125 -3.27 1.79 -10.68
C VAL A 125 -3.94 0.41 -10.57
N VAL A 126 -4.89 0.26 -9.66
CA VAL A 126 -5.65 -0.98 -9.48
C VAL A 126 -6.60 -1.23 -10.65
N LEU A 127 -7.33 -0.22 -11.12
CA LEU A 127 -8.23 -0.34 -12.27
C LEU A 127 -7.50 -0.72 -13.57
N LYS A 128 -6.23 -0.31 -13.72
CA LYS A 128 -5.36 -0.72 -14.83
C LYS A 128 -4.88 -2.19 -14.71
N GLY A 129 -5.07 -2.82 -13.56
CA GLY A 129 -4.53 -4.15 -13.25
C GLY A 129 -3.02 -4.17 -13.07
N TRP A 130 -2.36 -3.02 -12.89
CA TRP A 130 -0.91 -2.93 -12.77
C TRP A 130 -0.41 -3.33 -11.39
N LEU A 131 -1.16 -3.00 -10.33
CA LEU A 131 -0.90 -3.47 -8.97
C LEU A 131 -2.19 -3.96 -8.31
N LYS A 132 -2.05 -4.86 -7.34
CA LYS A 132 -3.14 -5.32 -6.47
C LYS A 132 -3.56 -4.20 -5.51
N GLN A 133 -4.81 -4.27 -5.05
CA GLN A 133 -5.34 -3.37 -4.02
C GLN A 133 -4.49 -3.42 -2.74
N ASP A 134 -4.14 -4.62 -2.27
CA ASP A 134 -3.33 -4.82 -1.07
C ASP A 134 -1.97 -4.11 -1.13
N THR A 135 -1.32 -4.14 -2.29
CA THR A 135 -0.05 -3.42 -2.49
C THR A 135 -0.25 -1.92 -2.39
N VAL A 136 -1.28 -1.38 -3.04
CA VAL A 136 -1.57 0.06 -2.95
C VAL A 136 -1.91 0.48 -1.52
N ASP A 137 -2.76 -0.27 -0.84
CA ASP A 137 -3.16 0.00 0.53
C ASP A 137 -1.98 -0.05 1.50
N PHE A 138 -1.09 -1.03 1.32
CA PHE A 138 0.14 -1.12 2.10
C PHE A 138 0.99 0.16 2.01
N PHE A 139 1.20 0.71 0.81
CA PHE A 139 1.94 1.98 0.66
C PHE A 139 1.16 3.17 1.23
N LEU A 140 -0.16 3.19 1.08
CA LEU A 140 -1.00 4.26 1.63
C LEU A 140 -0.92 4.28 3.15
N ASP A 141 -1.04 3.13 3.81
CA ASP A 141 -1.02 3.00 5.26
C ASP A 141 0.34 3.35 5.87
N ASN A 142 1.43 3.06 5.16
CA ASN A 142 2.78 3.17 5.72
C ASN A 142 3.55 4.41 5.25
N LEU A 143 3.29 4.92 4.05
CA LEU A 143 4.14 5.91 3.39
C LEU A 143 3.41 7.09 2.76
N ALA A 144 2.09 7.05 2.53
CA ALA A 144 1.44 8.16 1.85
C ALA A 144 1.18 9.37 2.77
N ALA A 145 1.19 10.56 2.18
CA ALA A 145 0.79 11.78 2.88
C ALA A 145 -0.68 11.68 3.33
N ARG A 146 -1.00 12.27 4.48
CA ARG A 146 -2.34 12.26 5.08
C ARG A 146 -3.46 12.70 4.11
N ALA A 147 -3.14 13.63 3.21
CA ALA A 147 -4.05 14.10 2.16
C ALA A 147 -4.49 13.01 1.15
N GLU A 148 -3.68 11.95 0.98
CA GLU A 148 -4.01 10.78 0.17
C GLU A 148 -4.74 9.69 0.99
N GLN A 149 -4.50 9.62 2.31
CA GLN A 149 -5.11 8.67 3.25
C GLN A 149 -6.56 9.03 3.62
N ASP A 150 -6.83 10.30 3.96
CA ASP A 150 -8.12 10.76 4.53
C ASP A 150 -9.31 10.71 3.54
N LYS A 151 -9.05 10.40 2.27
CA LYS A 151 -10.09 10.30 1.23
C LYS A 151 -10.44 8.85 0.87
N VAL A 152 -9.62 7.86 1.26
CA VAL A 152 -9.89 6.42 1.05
C VAL A 152 -11.07 5.95 1.92
N TYR A 153 -11.17 6.43 3.15
CA TYR A 153 -12.23 6.03 4.09
C TYR A 153 -13.64 6.53 3.75
N ILE A 154 -13.78 7.57 2.92
CA ILE A 154 -15.10 8.08 2.54
C ILE A 154 -15.71 7.26 1.39
N SER A 155 -14.91 6.45 0.67
CA SER A 155 -15.42 5.78 -0.53
C SER A 155 -16.18 4.48 -0.24
N GLN A 156 -15.94 3.81 0.89
CA GLN A 156 -16.75 2.64 1.29
C GLN A 156 -18.12 3.05 1.84
N THR A 157 -18.22 4.20 2.50
CA THR A 157 -19.49 4.74 3.02
C THR A 157 -20.37 5.30 1.89
N VAL A 158 -19.78 5.95 0.88
CA VAL A 158 -20.53 6.49 -0.27
C VAL A 158 -20.97 5.41 -1.26
N LEU A 159 -20.21 4.32 -1.41
CA LEU A 159 -20.63 3.20 -2.27
C LEU A 159 -21.80 2.40 -1.66
N LYS A 160 -21.98 2.41 -0.34
CA LYS A 160 -23.14 1.80 0.34
C LYS A 160 -24.41 2.66 0.29
N THR A 161 -24.29 3.98 0.10
CA THR A 161 -25.45 4.87 0.00
C THR A 161 -26.01 4.97 -1.43
N LEU A 162 -25.23 4.63 -2.45
CA LEU A 162 -25.66 4.62 -3.86
C LEU A 162 -26.37 3.32 -4.29
N THR A 163 -26.37 2.27 -3.47
CA THR A 163 -27.06 1.00 -3.75
C THR A 163 -28.39 0.84 -3.01
N ASN A 164 -28.79 1.80 -2.19
CA ASN A 164 -30.02 1.74 -1.37
C ASN A 164 -31.01 2.89 -1.64
N HIS A 165 -31.18 3.31 -2.88
CA HIS A 165 -32.33 4.13 -3.27
C HIS A 165 -33.12 3.43 -4.38
N PRO A 166 -34.38 3.02 -4.12
CA PRO A 166 -35.27 2.62 -5.18
C PRO A 166 -35.61 3.87 -5.98
N PHE A 167 -35.37 3.83 -7.30
CA PHE A 167 -35.83 4.87 -8.22
C PHE A 167 -37.35 5.03 -8.08
N PRO A 168 -37.88 6.25 -7.94
CA PRO A 168 -39.31 6.46 -8.03
C PRO A 168 -39.72 6.23 -9.49
N ASN A 169 -40.60 5.26 -9.71
CA ASN A 169 -41.27 5.04 -10.99
C ASN A 169 -42.04 6.32 -11.37
N LYS A 170 -41.86 6.76 -12.62
CA LYS A 170 -42.82 7.63 -13.30
C LYS A 170 -44.10 6.86 -13.59
#